data_AF-B0BHF9-F1
#
_entry.id   AF-B0BHF9-F1
#
_cell.length_a   1.000
_cell.length_b   1.000
_cell.length_c   1.000
_cell.angle_alpha   90.00
_cell.angle_beta   90.00
_cell.angle_gamma   90.00
#
_symmetry.space_group_name_H-M   'P 1'
#
loop_
_entity.id
_entity.type
_entity.pdbx_description
1 polymer ?
#
loop_
_entity_poly.entity_id
_entity_poly.type
_entity_poly.pdbx_seq_one_letter_code
_entity_poly.pdbx_strand_id
1 'polypeptide(L)'
;MFSEAFFAIFTFWGVETLDSHTTRGVISVFLFGFYCAVVIFGTSDKKRTLSVLNQTLLGIAFVCAIAAIFGASLEGYFVAAAIGLVLGFTADMWVKHVQIP
;
A
#
# COMPACT_ATOMS: atom_id res chain seq x y z
N MET A 1 -18.48 -0.43 1.16
CA MET A 1 -18.83 -1.21 -0.05
C MET A 1 -17.63 -1.87 -0.73
N PHE A 2 -16.57 -1.15 -1.16
CA PHE A 2 -15.39 -1.81 -1.78
C PHE A 2 -14.55 -2.65 -0.80
N SER A 3 -14.51 -2.25 0.47
CA SER A 3 -13.78 -2.95 1.54
C SER A 3 -14.38 -4.30 1.92
N GLU A 4 -15.70 -4.47 1.77
CA GLU A 4 -16.43 -5.67 2.20
C GLU A 4 -16.29 -6.81 1.19
N ALA A 5 -16.21 -6.50 -0.11
CA ALA A 5 -15.99 -7.49 -1.16
C ALA A 5 -14.58 -8.10 -1.11
N PHE A 6 -13.55 -7.29 -0.81
CA PHE A 6 -12.20 -7.80 -0.57
C PHE A 6 -12.15 -8.68 0.68
N PHE A 7 -12.75 -8.23 1.78
CA PHE A 7 -12.80 -9.01 3.02
C PHE A 7 -13.49 -10.37 2.81
N ALA A 8 -14.60 -10.40 2.06
CA ALA A 8 -15.35 -11.62 1.74
C ALA A 8 -14.53 -12.64 0.93
N ILE A 9 -13.67 -12.20 0.02
CA ILE A 9 -12.78 -13.10 -0.73
C ILE A 9 -11.70 -13.68 0.20
N PHE A 10 -11.17 -12.91 1.15
CA PHE A 10 -10.19 -13.38 2.13
C PHE A 10 -10.79 -14.35 3.16
N THR A 11 -12.03 -14.13 3.63
CA THR A 11 -12.70 -15.06 4.54
C THR A 11 -13.12 -16.36 3.86
N PHE A 12 -13.45 -16.36 2.57
CA PHE A 12 -13.85 -17.58 1.85
C PHE A 12 -12.66 -18.50 1.50
N TRP A 13 -11.43 -17.98 1.47
CA TRP A 13 -10.22 -18.74 1.11
C TRP A 13 -9.30 -19.09 2.30
N GLY A 14 -9.52 -18.49 3.48
CA GLY A 14 -8.53 -18.42 4.54
C GLY A 14 -8.73 -19.29 5.79
N VAL A 15 -9.53 -20.37 5.76
CA VAL A 15 -9.84 -21.11 7.00
C VAL A 15 -8.97 -22.37 7.23
N GLU A 16 -8.27 -22.95 6.24
CA GLU A 16 -7.70 -24.30 6.47
C GLU A 16 -6.21 -24.53 6.17
N THR A 17 -5.42 -23.57 5.70
CA THR A 17 -3.96 -23.76 5.52
C THR A 17 -3.14 -22.47 5.69
N LEU A 18 -2.99 -21.99 6.93
CA LEU A 18 -2.18 -20.79 7.20
C LEU A 18 -0.68 -21.12 7.27
N ASP A 19 -0.07 -21.23 6.09
CA ASP A 19 1.39 -21.21 5.96
C ASP A 19 1.94 -19.81 6.29
N SER A 20 3.14 -19.74 6.86
CA SER A 20 3.71 -18.44 7.32
C SER A 20 3.91 -17.46 6.15
N HIS A 21 4.21 -17.99 4.96
CA HIS A 21 4.37 -17.22 3.73
C HIS A 21 3.03 -16.69 3.20
N THR A 22 1.97 -17.49 3.26
CA THR A 22 0.62 -17.08 2.84
C THR A 22 0.10 -15.93 3.70
N THR A 23 0.30 -16.01 5.02
CA THR A 23 -0.08 -14.94 5.96
C THR A 23 0.62 -13.62 5.65
N ARG A 24 1.94 -13.67 5.40
CA ARG A 24 2.74 -12.48 5.01
C ARG A 24 2.25 -11.86 3.70
N GLY A 25 1.89 -12.69 2.72
CA GLY A 25 1.31 -12.26 1.45
C GLY A 25 -0.04 -11.56 1.64
N VAL A 26 -0.95 -12.14 2.41
CA VAL A 26 -2.27 -11.56 2.71
C VAL A 26 -2.14 -10.19 3.36
N ILE A 27 -1.29 -10.06 4.39
CA ILE A 27 -1.05 -8.78 5.07
C ILE A 27 -0.47 -7.75 4.09
N SER A 28 0.43 -8.18 3.21
CA SER A 28 1.05 -7.29 2.20
C SER A 28 0.04 -6.74 1.20
N VAL A 29 -0.87 -7.59 0.69
CA VAL A 29 -1.94 -7.18 -0.22
C VAL A 29 -2.91 -6.23 0.48
N PHE A 30 -3.25 -6.51 1.74
CA PHE A 30 -4.10 -5.64 2.54
C PHE A 30 -3.47 -4.26 2.76
N LEU A 31 -2.19 -4.21 3.13
CA LEU A 31 -1.43 -2.96 3.29
C LEU A 31 -1.33 -2.18 1.98
N PHE A 32 -1.13 -2.86 0.86
CA PHE A 32 -1.09 -2.22 -0.46
C PHE A 32 -2.43 -1.61 -0.83
N GLY A 33 -3.52 -2.34 -0.62
CA GLY A 33 -4.88 -1.83 -0.83
C GLY A 33 -5.19 -0.62 0.04
N PHE A 34 -4.79 -0.66 1.31
CA PHE A 34 -4.96 0.46 2.24
C PHE A 34 -4.14 1.69 1.82
N TYR A 35 -2.87 1.50 1.44
CA TYR A 35 -2.03 2.56 0.90
C TYR A 35 -2.68 3.22 -0.32
N CYS A 36 -3.14 2.43 -1.28
CA CYS A 36 -3.82 2.93 -2.48
C CYS A 36 -5.08 3.73 -2.12
N ALA A 37 -5.91 3.24 -1.21
CA ALA A 37 -7.10 3.97 -0.76
C ALA A 37 -6.74 5.32 -0.14
N VAL A 38 -5.78 5.36 0.80
CA VAL A 38 -5.35 6.61 1.46
C VAL A 38 -4.82 7.61 0.42
N VAL A 39 -4.01 7.14 -0.52
CA VAL A 39 -3.45 8.01 -1.56
C VAL A 39 -4.54 8.51 -2.50
N ILE A 40 -5.44 7.66 -2.99
CA ILE A 40 -6.54 8.05 -3.89
C ILE A 40 -7.51 9.01 -3.18
N PHE A 41 -7.99 8.69 -1.98
CA PHE A 41 -8.92 9.57 -1.26
C PHE A 41 -8.25 10.87 -0.77
N GLY A 42 -6.99 10.80 -0.37
CA GLY A 42 -6.21 11.99 0.05
C GLY A 42 -5.82 12.91 -1.11
N THR A 43 -6.06 12.50 -2.35
CA THR A 43 -5.81 13.27 -3.58
C THR A 43 -7.07 13.58 -4.39
N SER A 44 -8.20 12.91 -4.13
CA SER A 44 -9.44 12.99 -4.91
C SER A 44 -10.23 14.28 -4.74
N ASP A 45 -9.89 15.16 -3.79
CA ASP A 45 -10.68 16.36 -3.51
C ASP A 45 -10.08 17.63 -4.13
N LYS A 46 -10.95 18.62 -4.44
CA LYS A 46 -10.57 19.95 -4.97
C LYS A 46 -9.59 20.72 -4.07
N LYS A 47 -9.43 20.30 -2.81
CA LYS A 47 -8.38 20.75 -1.91
C LYS A 47 -7.48 19.57 -1.60
N ARG A 48 -6.22 19.69 -2.02
CA ARG A 48 -5.14 18.76 -1.73
C ARG A 48 -5.04 18.53 -0.22
N THR A 49 -5.51 17.38 0.28
CA THR A 49 -5.49 17.05 1.72
C THR A 49 -4.12 16.52 2.15
N LEU A 50 -3.35 15.93 1.23
CA LEU A 50 -1.99 15.46 1.48
C LEU A 50 -0.94 16.24 0.68
N SER A 51 0.06 16.78 1.38
CA SER A 51 1.25 17.35 0.74
C SER A 51 2.09 16.25 0.06
N VAL A 52 2.89 16.62 -0.95
CA VAL A 52 3.86 15.71 -1.61
C VAL A 52 4.74 15.03 -0.56
N LEU A 53 5.17 15.79 0.45
CA LEU A 53 5.99 15.28 1.55
C LEU A 53 5.28 14.16 2.32
N ASN A 54 4.00 14.35 2.67
CA ASN A 54 3.24 13.34 3.41
C ASN A 54 2.96 12.09 2.56
N GLN A 55 2.71 12.24 1.26
CA GLN A 55 2.55 11.10 0.33
C GLN A 55 3.86 10.31 0.20
N THR A 56 4.98 11.02 0.15
CA THR A 56 6.33 10.44 0.08
C THR A 56 6.68 9.68 1.35
N LEU A 57 6.45 10.28 2.52
CA LEU A 57 6.65 9.62 3.81
C LEU A 57 5.75 8.39 3.96
N LEU A 58 4.49 8.49 3.51
CA LEU A 58 3.56 7.35 3.51
C LEU A 58 4.04 6.23 2.58
N GLY A 59 4.55 6.56 1.39
CA GLY A 59 5.13 5.59 0.45
C GLY A 59 6.34 4.88 1.03
N ILE A 60 7.27 5.60 1.65
CA ILE A 60 8.43 5.04 2.36
C ILE A 60 7.96 4.11 3.48
N ALA A 61 7.07 4.59 4.35
CA ALA A 61 6.57 3.81 5.48
C ALA A 61 5.88 2.52 5.02
N PHE A 62 5.08 2.59 3.94
CA PHE A 62 4.42 1.44 3.35
C PHE A 62 5.42 0.38 2.87
N VAL A 63 6.39 0.76 2.02
CA VAL A 63 7.31 -0.22 1.44
C VAL A 63 8.27 -0.76 2.51
N CYS A 64 8.65 0.05 3.50
CA CYS A 64 9.41 -0.43 4.67
C CYS A 64 8.60 -1.41 5.52
N ALA A 65 7.29 -1.23 5.69
CA ALA A 65 6.44 -2.18 6.39
C ALA A 65 6.37 -3.53 5.65
N ILE A 66 6.29 -3.50 4.32
CA ILE A 66 6.39 -4.73 3.50
C ILE A 66 7.76 -5.39 3.69
N ALA A 67 8.85 -4.63 3.61
CA ALA A 67 10.20 -5.16 3.83
C ALA A 67 10.35 -5.82 5.22
N ALA A 68 9.74 -5.24 6.25
CA ALA A 68 9.70 -5.81 7.61
C ALA A 68 8.94 -7.14 7.67
N ILE A 69 7.78 -7.23 7.01
CA ILE A 69 6.97 -8.47 6.95
C ILE A 69 7.75 -9.63 6.34
N PHE A 70 8.60 -9.35 5.34
CA PHE A 70 9.43 -10.35 4.68
C PHE A 70 10.80 -10.57 5.36
N GLY A 71 11.12 -9.83 6.42
CA GLY A 71 12.38 -9.96 7.15
C GLY A 71 13.59 -9.48 6.34
N ALA A 72 13.44 -8.37 5.61
CA ALA A 72 14.50 -7.81 4.79
C ALA A 72 15.74 -7.41 5.61
N SER A 73 16.92 -7.51 5.00
CA SER A 73 18.18 -7.00 5.55
C SER A 73 18.22 -5.46 5.50
N LEU A 74 19.24 -4.85 6.13
CA LEU A 74 19.47 -3.41 6.09
C LEU A 74 19.50 -2.85 4.66
N GLU A 75 20.15 -3.55 3.73
CA GLU A 75 20.18 -3.20 2.31
C GLU A 75 18.78 -3.23 1.68
N GLY A 76 17.97 -4.21 2.06
CA GLY A 76 16.58 -4.31 1.64
C GLY A 76 15.73 -3.13 2.10
N TYR A 77 16.00 -2.56 3.28
CA TYR A 77 15.34 -1.33 3.75
C TYR A 77 15.77 -0.09 2.97
N PHE A 78 17.02 0.01 2.53
CA PHE A 78 17.45 1.12 1.66
C PHE A 78 16.73 1.06 0.31
N VAL A 79 16.63 -0.13 -0.28
CA VAL A 79 15.87 -0.35 -1.53
C VAL A 79 14.39 -0.05 -1.30
N ALA A 80 13.81 -0.52 -0.19
CA ALA A 80 12.42 -0.24 0.18
C ALA A 80 12.15 1.27 0.31
N ALA A 81 13.04 2.01 0.96
CA ALA A 81 12.94 3.46 1.08
C ALA A 81 13.03 4.16 -0.28
N ALA A 82 13.93 3.72 -1.18
CA ALA A 82 14.03 4.26 -2.53
C ALA A 82 12.76 4.00 -3.35
N ILE A 83 12.19 2.78 -3.27
CA ILE A 83 10.92 2.45 -3.94
C ILE A 83 9.78 3.28 -3.36
N GLY A 84 9.68 3.40 -2.04
CA GLY A 84 8.65 4.19 -1.37
C GLY A 84 8.74 5.68 -1.68
N LEU A 85 9.96 6.22 -1.84
CA LEU A 85 10.21 7.57 -2.34
C LEU A 85 9.60 7.78 -3.73
N VAL A 86 9.93 6.89 -4.67
CA VAL A 86 9.41 6.97 -6.05
C VAL A 86 7.89 6.82 -6.06
N LEU A 87 7.35 5.86 -5.31
CA LEU A 87 5.91 5.57 -5.25
C LEU A 87 5.11 6.76 -4.70
N GLY A 88 5.57 7.37 -3.61
CA GLY A 88 4.90 8.51 -2.98
C GLY A 88 5.10 9.83 -3.73
N PHE A 89 6.25 10.04 -4.37
CA PHE A 89 6.48 11.22 -5.21
C PHE A 89 5.63 11.18 -6.49
N THR A 90 5.47 10.00 -7.08
CA THR A 90 4.67 9.81 -8.30
C THR A 90 3.19 9.57 -8.03
N ALA A 91 2.76 9.60 -6.76
CA ALA A 91 1.37 9.44 -6.31
C ALA A 91 0.37 10.21 -7.16
N ASP A 92 0.59 11.51 -7.29
CA ASP A 92 -0.31 12.41 -8.04
C ASP A 92 -0.41 12.05 -9.53
N MET A 93 0.61 11.42 -10.11
CA MET A 93 0.60 11.05 -11.53
C MET A 93 -0.23 9.80 -11.77
N TRP A 94 -0.03 8.72 -11.00
CA TRP A 94 -0.78 7.49 -11.21
C TRP A 94 -2.22 7.59 -10.69
N VAL A 95 -2.48 8.35 -9.63
CA VAL A 95 -3.84 8.64 -9.15
C VAL A 95 -4.69 9.25 -10.27
N LYS A 96 -4.16 10.21 -11.04
CA LYS A 96 -4.90 10.82 -12.15
C LYS A 96 -5.33 9.80 -13.21
N HIS A 97 -4.57 8.72 -13.39
CA HIS A 97 -4.92 7.63 -14.30
C HIS A 97 -5.96 6.68 -13.71
N VAL A 98 -6.05 6.57 -12.38
CA VAL A 98 -7.05 5.75 -11.68
C VAL A 98 -8.38 6.50 -11.52
N GLN A 99 -8.34 7.83 -11.40
CA GLN A 99 -9.52 8.70 -11.27
C GLN A 99 -10.14 9.12 -12.62
N ILE A 100 -9.82 8.43 -13.72
CA ILE A 100 -10.47 8.69 -15.01
C ILE A 100 -11.98 8.40 -14.86
N PRO A 101 -12.86 9.31 -15.32
CA PRO A 101 -14.30 9.34 -15.02
C PRO A 101 -15.09 8.11 -15.42
#